data_AF-A0A495JKH8-F1
#
_entry.id   AF-A0A495JKH8-F1
#
_cell.length_a   1.000
_cell.length_b   1.000
_cell.length_c   1.000
_cell.angle_alpha   90.00
_cell.angle_beta   90.00
_cell.angle_gamma   90.00
#
_symmetry.space_group_name_H-M   'P 1'
#
loop_
_entity.id
_entity.type
_entity.pdbx_description
1 polymer ?
#
loop_
_entity_poly.entity_id
_entity_poly.type
_entity_poly.pdbx_seq_one_letter_code
_entity_poly.pdbx_strand_id
1 'polypeptide(L)'
;MTTTPNARRFYRLRAPNGTDSDTAVSVRVDPDRPDPYPVYLAVGGGRRRMYLTADEAWTLWRCLSEAVVTLGDPPEHIHTTIRPAGRYQP
;
A
#
# COMPACT_ATOMS: atom_id res chain seq x y z
N MET A 1 10.13 -28.79 -2.00
CA MET A 1 9.92 -27.38 -1.64
C MET A 1 8.47 -27.06 -1.95
N THR A 2 7.59 -27.13 -0.95
CA THR A 2 6.16 -26.85 -1.10
C THR A 2 5.94 -25.35 -1.08
N THR A 3 5.65 -24.75 -2.25
CA THR A 3 5.19 -23.36 -2.33
C THR A 3 3.85 -23.26 -1.62
N THR A 4 3.83 -22.58 -0.47
CA THR A 4 2.59 -22.28 0.26
C THR A 4 1.63 -21.56 -0.69
N PRO A 5 0.36 -22.00 -0.84
CA PRO A 5 -0.60 -21.31 -1.67
C PRO A 5 -0.74 -19.86 -1.17
N ASN A 6 -0.44 -18.93 -2.08
CA ASN A 6 -0.74 -17.50 -2.07
C ASN A 6 -1.13 -16.87 -0.71
N ALA A 7 -0.15 -16.73 0.18
CA ALA A 7 -0.38 -16.12 1.49
C ALA A 7 -0.93 -14.68 1.35
N ARG A 8 -2.07 -14.40 2.01
CA ARG A 8 -2.68 -13.07 2.13
C ARG A 8 -1.62 -12.04 2.53
N ARG A 9 -1.52 -10.95 1.77
CA ARG A 9 -0.56 -9.89 2.04
C ARG A 9 -1.25 -8.72 2.73
N PHE A 10 -0.63 -8.22 3.78
CA PHE A 10 -1.10 -7.06 4.54
C PHE A 10 -0.02 -6.00 4.57
N TYR A 11 -0.37 -4.79 4.17
CA TYR A 11 0.51 -3.63 4.21
C TYR A 11 -0.15 -2.56 5.08
N ARG A 12 0.60 -1.91 5.97
CA ARG A 12 0.09 -0.81 6.80
C ARG A 12 1.01 0.39 6.67
N LEU A 13 0.44 1.52 6.29
CA LEU A 13 1.09 2.82 6.21
C LEU A 13 0.52 3.71 7.32
N ARG A 14 1.37 4.54 7.91
CA ARG A 14 0.94 5.59 8.86
C ARG A 14 1.35 6.93 8.27
N ALA A 15 0.38 7.81 8.11
CA ALA A 15 0.63 9.19 7.73
C ALA A 15 0.59 10.05 9.00
N PRO A 16 1.72 10.63 9.43
CA PRO A 16 1.73 11.61 10.51
C PRO A 16 0.98 12.87 10.04
N ASN A 17 0.05 13.37 10.83
CA ASN A 17 -0.79 14.52 10.46
C ASN A 17 -0.54 15.76 11.34
N GLY A 18 0.60 15.83 12.03
CA GLY A 18 0.98 16.96 12.89
C GLY A 18 0.17 17.10 14.19
N THR A 19 -0.75 16.16 14.47
CA THR A 19 -1.44 15.99 15.75
C THR A 19 -1.11 14.61 16.32
N ASP A 20 -1.39 14.34 17.60
CA ASP A 20 -1.15 13.05 18.28
C ASP A 20 -1.91 11.84 17.66
N SER A 21 -2.55 12.00 16.50
CA SER A 21 -3.40 10.99 15.87
C SER A 21 -2.95 10.62 14.46
N ASP A 22 -2.00 9.69 14.33
CA ASP A 22 -1.64 9.11 13.03
C ASP A 22 -2.86 8.54 12.31
N THR A 23 -3.03 8.87 11.02
CA THR A 23 -4.01 8.17 10.19
C THR A 23 -3.39 6.87 9.68
N ALA A 24 -3.88 5.75 10.22
CA ALA A 24 -3.48 4.42 9.75
C ALA A 24 -4.25 4.05 8.48
N VAL A 25 -3.50 3.69 7.43
CA VAL A 25 -4.02 3.10 6.19
C VAL A 25 -3.52 1.66 6.09
N SER A 26 -4.42 0.70 5.88
CA SER A 26 -4.07 -0.71 5.69
C SER A 26 -4.57 -1.21 4.34
N VAL A 27 -3.74 -1.96 3.61
CA VAL A 27 -4.08 -2.63 2.36
C VAL A 27 -4.00 -4.14 2.57
N ARG A 28 -5.05 -4.85 2.19
CA ARG A 28 -5.09 -6.31 2.16
C ARG A 28 -5.26 -6.78 0.72
N VAL A 29 -4.46 -7.77 0.34
CA VAL A 29 -4.56 -8.44 -0.95
C VAL A 29 -4.80 -9.92 -0.70
N ASP A 30 -5.92 -10.41 -1.22
CA ASP A 30 -6.41 -11.78 -1.09
C ASP A 30 -6.76 -12.30 -2.49
N PRO A 31 -5.78 -12.86 -3.23
CA PRO A 31 -5.97 -13.25 -4.63
C PRO A 31 -6.90 -14.46 -4.79
N ASP A 32 -7.06 -15.26 -3.74
CA ASP A 32 -7.91 -16.45 -3.74
C ASP A 32 -9.34 -16.14 -3.27
N ARG A 33 -9.68 -14.85 -3.12
CA ARG A 33 -10.99 -14.39 -2.69
C ARG A 33 -12.03 -14.68 -3.79
N PRO A 34 -13.18 -15.31 -3.46
CA PRO A 34 -14.18 -15.68 -4.46
C PRO A 34 -15.01 -14.49 -4.99
N ASP A 35 -14.89 -13.32 -4.36
CA ASP A 35 -15.57 -12.09 -4.80
C ASP A 35 -14.65 -11.25 -5.71
N PRO A 36 -15.20 -10.37 -6.58
CA PRO A 36 -14.42 -9.67 -7.60
C PRO A 36 -13.47 -8.60 -7.03
N TYR A 37 -13.42 -8.43 -5.70
CA TYR A 37 -12.64 -7.40 -5.03
C TYR A 37 -11.52 -8.02 -4.18
N PRO A 38 -10.44 -8.53 -4.82
CA PRO A 38 -9.32 -9.15 -4.12
C PRO A 38 -8.50 -8.14 -3.30
N VAL A 39 -8.70 -6.83 -3.51
CA VAL A 39 -8.01 -5.76 -2.81
C VAL A 39 -8.96 -5.02 -1.88
N TYR A 40 -8.49 -4.73 -0.67
CA TYR A 40 -9.22 -3.96 0.32
C TYR A 40 -8.33 -2.90 0.97
N LEU A 41 -8.80 -1.65 1.01
CA LEU A 41 -8.19 -0.52 1.71
C LEU A 41 -9.00 -0.12 2.94
N ALA A 42 -8.31 0.09 4.05
CA ALA A 42 -8.85 0.52 5.34
C ALA A 42 -8.21 1.83 5.77
N VAL A 43 -8.98 2.83 6.16
CA VAL A 43 -8.45 4.13 6.64
C VAL A 43 -8.96 4.42 8.06
N GLY A 44 -8.11 5.03 8.89
CA GLY A 44 -8.43 5.43 10.26
C GLY A 44 -8.69 4.23 11.17
N GLY A 45 -7.87 3.18 11.05
CA GLY A 45 -8.07 1.93 11.80
C GLY A 45 -9.24 1.07 11.29
N GLY A 46 -9.67 1.28 10.04
CA GLY A 46 -10.76 0.52 9.42
C GLY A 46 -12.15 1.12 9.60
N ARG A 47 -12.23 2.38 10.04
CA ARG A 47 -13.47 3.18 10.06
C ARG A 47 -14.03 3.42 8.66
N ARG A 48 -13.16 3.53 7.66
CA ARG A 48 -13.54 3.64 6.24
C ARG A 48 -12.89 2.51 5.46
N ARG A 49 -13.69 1.90 4.57
CA ARG A 49 -13.38 0.67 3.86
C ARG A 49 -13.68 0.85 2.38
N MET A 50 -12.73 0.50 1.53
CA MET A 50 -12.88 0.52 0.08
C MET A 50 -12.44 -0.84 -0.48
N TYR A 51 -13.29 -1.45 -1.27
CA TYR A 51 -13.02 -2.73 -1.95
C TYR A 51 -12.77 -2.43 -3.42
N LEU A 52 -11.70 -3.00 -3.97
CA LEU A 52 -11.25 -2.71 -5.33
C LEU A 52 -11.00 -4.02 -6.08
N THR A 53 -11.38 -4.00 -7.35
CA THR A 53 -10.86 -4.91 -8.37
C THR A 53 -9.37 -4.62 -8.61
N ALA A 54 -8.68 -5.49 -9.33
CA ALA A 54 -7.28 -5.26 -9.69
C ALA A 54 -7.09 -4.00 -10.55
N ASP A 55 -7.98 -3.76 -11.52
CA ASP A 55 -7.90 -2.62 -12.44
C ASP A 55 -8.16 -1.28 -11.73
N GLU A 56 -9.13 -1.25 -10.82
CA GLU A 56 -9.39 -0.08 -9.99
C GLU A 56 -8.21 0.22 -9.05
N ALA A 57 -7.59 -0.82 -8.47
CA ALA A 57 -6.41 -0.65 -7.64
C ALA A 57 -5.23 -0.08 -8.45
N TRP A 58 -5.05 -0.52 -9.70
CA TRP A 58 -4.00 0.03 -10.57
C TRP A 58 -4.27 1.48 -10.96
N THR A 59 -5.52 1.79 -11.30
CA THR A 59 -5.96 3.15 -11.63
C THR A 59 -5.72 4.09 -10.45
N LEU A 60 -6.10 3.68 -9.24
CA LEU A 60 -5.84 4.45 -8.02
C LEU A 60 -4.35 4.72 -7.82
N TRP A 61 -3.50 3.70 -7.97
CA TRP A 61 -2.05 3.88 -7.86
C TRP A 61 -1.50 4.86 -8.90
N ARG A 62 -1.96 4.80 -10.15
CA ARG A 62 -1.56 5.74 -11.19
C ARG A 62 -1.93 7.17 -10.81
N CYS A 63 -3.19 7.40 -10.43
CA CYS A 63 -3.66 8.72 -10.03
C CYS A 63 -2.90 9.27 -8.81
N LEU A 64 -2.64 8.42 -7.80
CA LEU A 64 -1.86 8.81 -6.63
C LEU A 64 -0.40 9.12 -7.00
N SER A 65 0.22 8.30 -7.84
CA SER A 65 1.60 8.52 -8.29
C SER A 65 1.73 9.82 -9.08
N GLU A 66 0.78 10.10 -9.98
CA GLU A 66 0.72 11.35 -10.74
C GLU A 66 0.50 12.57 -9.83
N ALA A 67 -0.41 12.45 -8.85
CA ALA A 67 -0.65 13.50 -7.88
C ALA A 67 0.61 13.80 -7.05
N VAL A 68 1.34 12.78 -6.60
CA VAL A 68 2.60 12.95 -5.88
C VAL A 68 3.65 13.63 -6.75
N VAL A 69 3.82 13.21 -8.01
CA VAL A 69 4.75 13.85 -8.95
C VAL A 69 4.40 15.32 -9.19
N THR A 70 3.11 15.64 -9.27
CA THR A 70 2.62 17.01 -9.52
C THR A 70 2.79 17.92 -8.30
N LEU A 71 2.71 17.37 -7.09
CA LEU A 71 2.80 18.11 -5.83
C LEU A 71 4.25 18.41 -5.37
N GLY A 72 5.26 17.93 -6.10
CA GLY A 72 6.68 18.23 -5.83
C GLY A 72 7.35 17.21 -4.91
N ASP A 73 8.34 17.65 -4.14
CA ASP A 73 9.13 16.76 -3.28
C ASP A 73 8.26 16.12 -2.19
N PRO A 74 8.38 14.80 -1.97
CA PRO A 74 7.62 14.15 -0.92
C PRO A 74 8.02 14.71 0.47
N PRO A 75 7.10 14.74 1.44
CA PRO A 75 7.43 15.14 2.81
C PRO A 75 8.60 14.31 3.38
N GLU A 76 9.47 14.92 4.20
CA GLU A 76 10.68 14.25 4.76
C GLU A 76 10.39 12.89 5.41
N HIS A 77 9.23 12.72 6.06
CA HIS A 77 8.86 11.47 6.71
C HIS A 77 8.55 10.31 5.73
N ILE A 78 8.42 10.60 4.44
CA ILE A 78 8.27 9.62 3.35
C ILE A 78 9.63 9.34 2.67
N HIS A 79 10.64 10.20 2.87
CA HIS A 79 12.01 9.94 2.42
C HIS A 79 12.63 8.77 3.19
N THR A 80 12.37 7.54 2.72
CA THR A 80 13.14 6.37 3.12
C THR A 80 14.33 6.24 2.19
N THR A 81 15.55 6.25 2.75
CA THR A 81 16.74 5.88 1.99
C THR A 81 16.68 4.39 1.70
N ILE A 82 16.32 4.03 0.46
CA ILE A 82 16.44 2.65 0.01
C ILE A 82 17.92 2.36 -0.17
N ARG A 83 18.52 1.59 0.75
CA ARG A 83 19.82 0.97 0.48
C ARG A 83 19.56 -0.19 -0.49
N PRO A 84 19.97 -0.12 -1.76
CA PRO A 84 19.86 -1.28 -2.63
C PRO A 84 20.62 -2.43 -1.94
N ALA A 85 19.96 -3.58 -1.78
CA ALA A 85 20.64 -4.78 -1.35
C ALA A 85 21.75 -5.03 -2.38
N GLY A 86 23.01 -4.83 -1.95
CA GLY A 86 24.17 -5.03 -2.79
C GLY A 86 24.06 -6.40 -3.44
N ARG A 87 24.17 -6.43 -4.77
CA ARG A 87 24.26 -7.66 -5.53
C ARG A 87 25.51 -8.40 -5.03
N TYR A 88 25.33 -9.42 -4.20
CA TYR A 88 26.39 -10.39 -3.93
C TYR A 88 26.70 -11.06 -5.26
N GLN A 89 27.88 -10.78 -5.80
CA GLN A 89 28.41 -11.44 -6.99
C GLN A 89 29.59 -12.31 -6.50
N PRO A 90 29.60 -13.62 -6.80
CA PRO A 90 30.65 -14.54 -6.35
C PRO A 90 32.01 -14.23 -6.97
#